data_AF-A0A2S6H0T2-F1
#
_entry.id   AF-A0A2S6H0T2-F1
#
_cell.length_a   1.000
_cell.length_b   1.000
_cell.length_c   1.000
_cell.angle_alpha   90.00
_cell.angle_beta   90.00
_cell.angle_gamma   90.00
#
_symmetry.space_group_name_H-M   'P 1'
#
loop_
_entity.id
_entity.type
_entity.pdbx_description
1 polymer ?
#
loop_
_entity_poly.entity_id
_entity_poly.type
_entity_poly.pdbx_seq_one_letter_code
_entity_poly.pdbx_strand_id
1 'polypeptide(L)'
;METLLGEMAIAESPEVVAAVGAEVRKTQSRFGTMPLGEGYYRVIVPADGVAEDRAIPPTLDDFKRQLHAYAGTDFGVHSPRWLSRFGDATRQAERYRVGNVFLAGDAAHIHPPTGGQGLNLGIQDAVNLGWKLAAAVAGWAPDDLLDTYQAERHPVAAAVLDNTRAQMHLMSTDPGPQAVRRLLAELVDIDEVNRRLIEKITALDIRYDLGEGHDLLGKRLRDVTLKTGRLYERMRGGRGLLLDQTGGLQVAGWEDRVDHVAEVTEELDVPALLLRPDGHVAWVGGDQRELQVHLTRWFGAAT
;
A
#
# COMPACT_ATOMS: atom_id res chain seq x y z
N MET A 1 14.42 1.44 -17.01
CA MET A 1 13.65 1.53 -18.27
C MET A 1 12.51 2.52 -18.11
N GLU A 2 11.98 3.09 -19.19
CA GLU A 2 10.85 4.05 -19.11
C GLU A 2 9.59 3.54 -19.82
N THR A 3 8.46 4.13 -19.44
CA THR A 3 7.14 3.84 -20.00
C THR A 3 6.42 5.16 -20.27
N LEU A 4 5.76 5.25 -21.42
CA LEU A 4 4.87 6.36 -21.77
C LEU A 4 3.46 6.05 -21.27
N LEU A 5 2.83 7.04 -20.66
CA LEU A 5 1.46 6.99 -20.16
C LEU A 5 0.73 8.25 -20.59
N GLY A 6 -0.40 8.10 -21.27
CA GLY A 6 -1.17 9.26 -21.74
C GLY A 6 -2.65 8.98 -21.82
N GLU A 7 -3.43 10.05 -21.86
CA GLU A 7 -4.86 10.01 -22.15
C GLU A 7 -5.11 10.73 -23.46
N MET A 8 -5.64 10.00 -24.44
CA MET A 8 -5.81 10.49 -25.81
C MET A 8 -6.99 9.82 -26.50
N ALA A 9 -7.51 10.45 -27.55
CA ALA A 9 -8.52 9.85 -28.40
C ALA A 9 -7.87 8.86 -29.37
N ILE A 10 -8.61 7.81 -29.73
CA ILE A 10 -8.22 6.80 -30.71
C ILE A 10 -9.28 6.78 -31.81
N ALA A 11 -8.85 6.92 -33.06
CA ALA A 11 -9.75 6.91 -34.23
C ALA A 11 -10.16 5.48 -34.65
N GLU A 12 -9.32 4.49 -34.36
CA GLU A 12 -9.58 3.08 -34.62
C GLU A 12 -10.76 2.52 -33.79
N SER A 13 -11.44 1.51 -34.32
CA SER A 13 -12.54 0.82 -33.65
C SER A 13 -12.10 0.15 -32.34
N PRO A 14 -12.92 0.20 -31.27
CA PRO A 14 -12.60 -0.45 -29.99
C PRO A 14 -12.27 -1.94 -30.11
N GLU A 15 -12.92 -2.65 -31.05
CA GLU A 15 -12.71 -4.07 -31.30
C GLU A 15 -11.29 -4.34 -31.82
N VAL A 16 -10.81 -3.53 -32.77
CA VAL A 16 -9.45 -3.65 -33.31
C VAL A 16 -8.41 -3.28 -32.26
N VAL A 17 -8.64 -2.20 -31.51
CA VAL A 17 -7.75 -1.79 -30.40
C VAL A 17 -7.61 -2.91 -29.37
N ALA A 18 -8.73 -3.52 -28.96
CA ALA A 18 -8.74 -4.62 -27.99
C ALA A 18 -8.02 -5.86 -28.53
N ALA A 19 -8.26 -6.23 -29.80
CA ALA A 19 -7.64 -7.40 -30.42
C ALA A 19 -6.11 -7.24 -30.54
N VAL A 20 -5.65 -6.10 -31.08
CA VAL A 20 -4.21 -5.82 -31.20
C VAL A 20 -3.57 -5.75 -29.82
N GLY A 21 -4.19 -5.06 -28.86
CA GLY A 21 -3.67 -4.97 -27.50
C GLY A 21 -3.61 -6.31 -26.75
N ALA A 22 -4.52 -7.24 -27.05
CA ALA A 22 -4.46 -8.61 -26.52
C ALA A 22 -3.28 -9.38 -27.12
N GLU A 23 -3.02 -9.23 -28.42
CA GLU A 23 -1.88 -9.89 -29.08
C GLU A 23 -0.54 -9.37 -28.55
N VAL A 24 -0.37 -8.05 -28.44
CA VAL A 24 0.87 -7.44 -27.92
C VAL A 24 1.14 -7.89 -26.48
N ARG A 25 0.10 -8.02 -25.63
CA ARG A 25 0.27 -8.42 -24.24
C ARG A 25 0.70 -9.87 -24.03
N LYS A 26 0.66 -10.72 -25.05
CA LYS A 26 1.24 -12.08 -24.98
C LYS A 26 2.75 -12.04 -24.77
N THR A 27 3.42 -11.01 -25.27
CA THR A 27 4.88 -10.83 -25.18
C THR A 27 5.28 -9.62 -24.34
N GLN A 28 4.55 -8.50 -24.45
CA GLN A 28 4.84 -7.25 -23.76
C GLN A 28 3.76 -6.90 -22.73
N SER A 29 3.99 -7.27 -21.46
CA SER A 29 3.03 -7.01 -20.37
C SER A 29 2.91 -5.52 -19.97
N ARG A 30 3.84 -4.65 -20.39
CA ARG A 30 3.80 -3.20 -20.13
C ARG A 30 3.11 -2.39 -21.25
N PHE A 31 2.33 -3.06 -22.09
CA PHE A 31 1.47 -2.43 -23.09
C PHE A 31 0.01 -2.49 -22.62
N GLY A 32 -0.75 -1.42 -22.79
CA GLY A 32 -2.17 -1.42 -22.47
C GLY A 32 -2.94 -0.23 -23.02
N THR A 33 -4.19 -0.48 -23.40
CA THR A 33 -5.16 0.53 -23.79
C THR A 33 -6.42 0.32 -22.96
N MET A 34 -6.80 1.29 -22.14
CA MET A 34 -7.97 1.21 -21.27
C MET A 34 -8.99 2.28 -21.68
N PRO A 35 -10.22 1.92 -22.07
CA PRO A 35 -11.24 2.91 -22.41
C PRO A 35 -11.64 3.73 -21.18
N LEU A 36 -11.75 5.04 -21.35
CA LEU A 36 -12.21 6.00 -20.33
C LEU A 36 -13.62 6.54 -20.60
N GLY A 37 -14.24 6.10 -21.69
CA GLY A 37 -15.50 6.66 -22.21
C GLY A 37 -15.24 7.78 -23.22
N GLU A 38 -16.29 8.17 -23.96
CA GLU A 38 -16.27 9.29 -24.92
C GLU A 38 -15.15 9.22 -25.99
N GLY A 39 -14.71 8.02 -26.36
CA GLY A 39 -13.64 7.81 -27.35
C GLY A 39 -12.22 8.05 -26.82
N TYR A 40 -12.05 8.33 -25.52
CA TYR A 40 -10.74 8.48 -24.89
C TYR A 40 -10.23 7.18 -24.29
N TYR A 41 -8.91 7.02 -24.35
CA TYR A 41 -8.19 5.88 -23.82
C TYR A 41 -7.03 6.33 -22.96
N ARG A 42 -6.79 5.61 -21.87
CA ARG A 42 -5.51 5.59 -21.20
C ARG A 42 -4.60 4.60 -21.94
N VAL A 43 -3.52 5.13 -22.51
CA VAL A 43 -2.55 4.39 -23.31
C VAL A 43 -1.26 4.26 -22.52
N ILE A 44 -0.76 3.03 -22.42
CA ILE A 44 0.49 2.65 -21.75
C ILE A 44 1.33 1.90 -22.78
N VAL A 45 2.54 2.38 -23.05
CA VAL A 45 3.46 1.75 -24.00
C VAL A 45 4.90 1.93 -23.52
N PRO A 46 5.80 0.93 -23.65
CA PRO A 46 7.20 1.13 -23.33
C PRO A 46 7.80 2.30 -24.11
N ALA A 47 8.75 3.02 -23.50
CA ALA A 47 9.48 4.10 -24.17
C ALA A 47 10.75 3.56 -24.86
N ASP A 48 11.27 4.32 -25.82
CA ASP A 48 12.59 4.06 -26.40
C ASP A 48 13.67 4.57 -25.44
N GLY A 49 14.34 3.64 -24.77
CA GLY A 49 15.43 3.94 -23.84
C GLY A 49 15.01 4.71 -22.59
N VAL A 50 15.88 5.62 -22.16
CA VAL A 50 15.72 6.48 -20.97
C VAL A 50 15.96 7.92 -21.42
N ALA A 51 15.07 8.85 -21.07
CA ALA A 51 15.23 10.26 -21.36
C ALA A 51 16.48 10.82 -20.67
N GLU A 52 17.26 11.61 -21.41
CA GLU A 52 18.36 12.40 -20.83
C GLU A 52 17.82 13.47 -19.87
N ASP A 53 16.73 14.15 -20.26
CA ASP A 53 16.02 15.10 -19.43
C ASP A 53 14.58 14.63 -19.16
N ARG A 54 14.33 14.25 -17.91
CA ARG A 54 13.02 13.79 -17.43
C ARG A 54 12.00 14.92 -17.25
N ALA A 55 12.44 16.17 -17.24
CA ALA A 55 11.55 17.32 -17.13
C ALA A 55 10.82 17.61 -18.45
N ILE A 56 11.33 17.09 -19.59
CA ILE A 56 10.71 17.27 -20.90
C ILE A 56 9.58 16.24 -21.06
N PRO A 57 8.31 16.69 -21.17
CA PRO A 57 7.18 15.78 -21.36
C PRO A 57 7.27 15.07 -22.73
N PRO A 58 6.78 13.82 -22.83
CA PRO A 58 6.70 13.16 -24.13
C PRO A 58 5.68 13.85 -25.05
N THR A 59 5.97 13.80 -26.34
CA THR A 59 5.10 14.30 -27.40
C THR A 59 4.15 13.22 -27.90
N LEU A 60 3.07 13.60 -28.62
CA LEU A 60 2.20 12.64 -29.28
C LEU A 60 2.98 11.78 -30.29
N ASP A 61 3.98 12.35 -30.97
CA ASP A 61 4.81 11.61 -31.92
C ASP A 61 5.66 10.55 -31.23
N ASP A 62 6.09 10.77 -29.97
CA ASP A 62 6.76 9.74 -29.18
C ASP A 62 5.84 8.53 -28.97
N PHE A 63 4.57 8.76 -28.65
CA PHE A 63 3.57 7.71 -28.53
C PHE A 63 3.34 7.00 -29.86
N LYS A 64 3.15 7.74 -30.96
CA LYS A 64 2.95 7.13 -32.29
C LYS A 64 4.11 6.21 -32.68
N ARG A 65 5.35 6.64 -32.47
CA ARG A 65 6.54 5.82 -32.76
C ARG A 65 6.54 4.53 -31.92
N GLN A 66 6.27 4.63 -30.62
CA GLN A 66 6.26 3.45 -29.74
C GLN A 66 5.07 2.52 -30.01
N LEU A 67 3.88 3.05 -30.28
CA LEU A 67 2.72 2.26 -30.66
C LEU A 67 3.00 1.50 -31.97
N HIS A 68 3.59 2.14 -32.99
CA HIS A 68 4.04 1.42 -34.19
C HIS A 68 5.07 0.34 -33.88
N ALA A 69 6.05 0.61 -33.02
CA ALA A 69 7.09 -0.35 -32.68
C ALA A 69 6.55 -1.62 -32.00
N TYR A 70 5.54 -1.49 -31.13
CA TYR A 70 5.00 -2.62 -30.36
C TYR A 70 3.73 -3.23 -30.94
N ALA A 71 2.84 -2.42 -31.50
CA ALA A 71 1.52 -2.82 -31.99
C ALA A 71 1.40 -2.83 -33.52
N GLY A 72 2.42 -2.33 -34.25
CA GLY A 72 2.38 -2.20 -35.71
C GLY A 72 1.49 -1.06 -36.22
N THR A 73 0.77 -0.38 -35.34
CA THR A 73 -0.17 0.72 -35.63
C THR A 73 -0.11 1.74 -34.50
N ASP A 74 -0.39 3.01 -34.79
CA ASP A 74 -0.62 4.04 -33.79
C ASP A 74 -2.11 4.19 -33.42
N PHE A 75 -2.99 3.35 -33.99
CA PHE A 75 -4.45 3.40 -33.84
C PHE A 75 -5.08 4.75 -34.27
N GLY A 76 -4.34 5.60 -34.99
CA GLY A 76 -4.75 6.97 -35.26
C GLY A 76 -4.90 7.80 -33.98
N VAL A 77 -4.02 7.65 -32.99
CA VAL A 77 -4.06 8.45 -31.76
C VAL A 77 -4.00 9.95 -32.06
N HIS A 78 -4.89 10.71 -31.42
CA HIS A 78 -4.98 12.16 -31.57
C HIS A 78 -5.56 12.84 -30.31
N SER A 79 -5.58 14.18 -30.32
CA SER A 79 -6.20 15.02 -29.27
C SER A 79 -5.81 14.61 -27.83
N PRO A 80 -4.52 14.61 -27.47
CA PRO A 80 -4.11 14.21 -26.12
C PRO A 80 -4.64 15.18 -25.06
N ARG A 81 -5.22 14.64 -23.98
CA ARG A 81 -5.59 15.39 -22.76
C ARG A 81 -4.38 15.57 -21.85
N TRP A 82 -3.55 14.52 -21.74
CA TRP A 82 -2.31 14.54 -20.96
C TRP A 82 -1.35 13.48 -21.49
N LEU A 83 -0.05 13.79 -21.47
CA LEU A 83 1.04 12.91 -21.84
C LEU A 83 2.10 12.94 -20.74
N SER A 84 2.56 11.76 -20.36
CA SER A 84 3.49 11.57 -19.25
C SER A 84 4.45 10.43 -19.53
N ARG A 85 5.54 10.46 -18.77
CA ARG A 85 6.57 9.43 -18.77
C ARG A 85 6.90 9.08 -17.34
N PHE A 86 7.08 7.79 -17.06
CA PHE A 86 7.58 7.33 -15.78
C PHE A 86 8.68 6.29 -15.95
N GLY A 87 9.62 6.30 -15.01
CA GLY A 87 10.69 5.30 -14.93
C GLY A 87 10.41 4.23 -13.88
N ASP A 88 11.40 3.37 -13.68
CA ASP A 88 11.38 2.24 -12.74
C ASP A 88 12.30 2.43 -11.53
N ALA A 89 12.69 3.68 -11.23
CA ALA A 89 13.57 3.95 -10.10
C ALA A 89 12.90 3.55 -8.77
N THR A 90 13.57 2.71 -7.99
CA THR A 90 13.20 2.41 -6.61
C THR A 90 14.15 3.11 -5.65
N ARG A 91 13.70 4.17 -4.98
CA ARG A 91 14.50 4.94 -4.02
C ARG A 91 13.72 5.17 -2.75
N GLN A 92 14.42 5.13 -1.63
CA GLN A 92 13.86 5.33 -0.30
C GLN A 92 14.75 6.29 0.48
N ALA A 93 14.14 7.21 1.22
CA ALA A 93 14.83 8.08 2.14
C ALA A 93 15.42 7.26 3.28
N GLU A 94 16.70 7.46 3.57
CA GLU A 94 17.42 6.79 4.66
C GLU A 94 16.78 7.05 6.03
N ARG A 95 16.21 8.25 6.21
CA ARG A 95 15.56 8.68 7.44
C ARG A 95 14.21 9.30 7.13
N TYR A 96 13.19 8.81 7.83
CA TYR A 96 11.82 9.33 7.75
C TYR A 96 11.59 10.47 8.74
N ARG A 97 12.48 10.61 9.74
CA ARG A 97 12.45 11.65 10.76
C ARG A 97 13.84 12.27 10.94
N VAL A 98 13.89 13.60 10.98
CA VAL A 98 15.06 14.37 11.44
C VAL A 98 14.57 15.45 12.40
N GLY A 99 14.67 15.18 13.70
CA GLY A 99 14.12 16.06 14.74
C GLY A 99 12.59 16.20 14.58
N ASN A 100 12.14 17.41 14.26
CA ASN A 100 10.73 17.76 14.08
C ASN A 100 10.27 17.76 12.61
N VAL A 101 11.11 17.29 11.69
CA VAL A 101 10.79 17.18 10.26
C VAL A 101 10.58 15.72 9.90
N PHE A 102 9.48 15.44 9.19
CA PHE A 102 9.06 14.10 8.80
C PHE A 102 8.85 14.01 7.28
N LEU A 103 9.11 12.84 6.70
CA LEU A 103 8.82 12.51 5.30
C LEU A 103 7.78 11.39 5.24
N ALA A 104 6.78 11.50 4.36
CA ALA A 104 5.75 10.50 4.14
C ALA A 104 5.38 10.42 2.65
N GLY A 105 4.90 9.26 2.20
CA GLY A 105 4.54 9.03 0.79
C GLY A 105 5.73 9.19 -0.16
N ASP A 106 5.49 9.72 -1.36
CA ASP A 106 6.52 9.83 -2.42
C ASP A 106 7.76 10.65 -2.01
N ALA A 107 7.63 11.52 -1.00
CA ALA A 107 8.79 12.23 -0.43
C ALA A 107 9.75 11.31 0.32
N ALA A 108 9.25 10.18 0.84
CA ALA A 108 10.03 9.16 1.54
C ALA A 108 10.39 7.98 0.65
N HIS A 109 9.59 7.65 -0.37
CA HIS A 109 9.83 6.48 -1.21
C HIS A 109 9.20 6.61 -2.60
N ILE A 110 9.96 6.28 -3.64
CA ILE A 110 9.46 6.18 -5.03
C ILE A 110 9.74 4.79 -5.57
N HIS A 111 8.82 4.29 -6.39
CA HIS A 111 8.91 2.98 -7.02
C HIS A 111 8.02 2.90 -8.28
N PRO A 112 8.19 1.88 -9.15
CA PRO A 112 7.28 1.66 -10.27
C PRO A 112 5.81 1.55 -9.82
N PRO A 113 4.83 1.99 -10.64
CA PRO A 113 3.40 1.92 -10.29
C PRO A 113 2.82 0.50 -10.36
N THR A 114 3.63 -0.52 -10.63
CA THR A 114 3.21 -1.93 -10.70
C THR A 114 2.54 -2.37 -9.39
N GLY A 115 1.33 -2.92 -9.50
CA GLY A 115 0.51 -3.31 -8.36
C GLY A 115 -0.26 -2.16 -7.69
N GLY A 116 -0.12 -0.92 -8.15
CA GLY A 116 -0.91 0.21 -7.63
C GLY A 116 -0.60 0.61 -6.17
N GLN A 117 0.61 0.34 -5.70
CA GLN A 117 0.95 0.41 -4.27
C GLN A 117 1.29 1.81 -3.74
N GLY A 118 1.72 2.75 -4.59
CA GLY A 118 2.31 4.03 -4.14
C GLY A 118 1.37 4.91 -3.31
N LEU A 119 0.19 5.22 -3.85
CA LEU A 119 -0.83 6.00 -3.12
C LEU A 119 -1.29 5.27 -1.84
N ASN A 120 -1.49 3.96 -1.92
CA ASN A 120 -1.88 3.14 -0.77
C ASN A 120 -0.83 3.20 0.35
N LEU A 121 0.45 3.10 -0.01
CA LEU A 121 1.56 3.16 0.93
C LEU A 121 1.65 4.54 1.61
N GLY A 122 1.52 5.63 0.85
CA GLY A 122 1.53 6.99 1.38
C GLY A 122 0.35 7.30 2.31
N ILE A 123 -0.85 6.81 2.00
CA ILE A 123 -2.01 6.93 2.90
C ILE A 123 -1.73 6.21 4.23
N GLN A 124 -1.20 4.99 4.18
CA GLN A 124 -0.89 4.24 5.38
C GLN A 124 0.25 4.87 6.21
N ASP A 125 1.22 5.52 5.56
CA ASP A 125 2.23 6.31 6.28
C ASP A 125 1.58 7.47 7.06
N ALA A 126 0.66 8.19 6.43
CA ALA A 126 -0.07 9.28 7.07
C ALA A 126 -0.94 8.78 8.24
N VAL A 127 -1.62 7.64 8.09
CA VAL A 127 -2.39 7.01 9.16
C VAL A 127 -1.48 6.59 10.32
N ASN A 128 -0.30 6.03 10.06
CA ASN A 128 0.65 5.64 11.09
C ASN A 128 1.26 6.84 11.83
N LEU A 129 1.63 7.90 11.11
CA LEU A 129 2.26 9.10 11.69
C LEU A 129 1.24 10.02 12.38
N GLY A 130 0.04 10.17 11.82
CA GLY A 130 -0.93 11.19 12.23
C GLY A 130 -1.28 11.15 13.71
N TRP A 131 -1.60 9.96 14.25
CA TRP A 131 -1.95 9.81 15.66
C TRP A 131 -0.74 9.98 16.59
N LYS A 132 0.45 9.53 16.17
CA LYS A 132 1.71 9.68 16.93
C LYS A 132 2.10 11.15 17.04
N LEU A 133 1.94 11.90 15.95
CA LEU A 133 2.20 13.32 15.91
C LEU A 133 1.17 14.10 16.76
N ALA A 134 -0.11 13.72 16.68
CA ALA A 134 -1.16 14.29 17.53
C ALA A 134 -0.88 14.05 19.02
N ALA A 135 -0.42 12.85 19.39
CA ALA A 135 -0.02 12.49 20.74
C ALA A 135 1.13 13.36 21.27
N ALA A 136 2.14 13.59 20.43
CA ALA A 136 3.29 14.42 20.79
C ALA A 136 2.91 15.89 20.96
N VAL A 137 2.05 16.41 20.09
CA VAL A 137 1.52 17.78 20.19
C VAL A 137 0.66 17.95 21.44
N ALA A 138 -0.15 16.95 21.79
CA ALA A 138 -1.00 16.95 22.98
C ALA A 138 -0.23 16.66 24.28
N GLY A 139 1.07 16.35 24.21
CA GLY A 139 1.95 16.21 25.37
C GLY A 139 1.82 14.90 26.14
N TRP A 140 1.16 13.87 25.59
CA TRP A 140 1.00 12.56 26.24
C TRP A 140 1.77 11.43 25.55
N ALA A 141 2.38 11.69 24.38
CA ALA A 141 3.19 10.68 23.71
C ALA A 141 4.35 10.18 24.61
N PRO A 142 4.54 8.86 24.71
CA PRO A 142 5.81 8.27 25.16
C PRO A 142 6.99 8.81 24.34
N ASP A 143 8.16 8.95 24.98
CA ASP A 143 9.35 9.60 24.39
C ASP A 143 9.78 9.00 23.04
N ASP A 144 9.69 7.68 22.91
CA ASP A 144 10.09 6.91 21.73
C ASP A 144 8.98 6.74 20.69
N LEU A 145 7.75 7.20 20.98
CA LEU A 145 6.59 6.92 20.12
C LEU A 145 6.79 7.44 18.69
N LEU A 146 7.35 8.63 18.53
CA LEU A 146 7.61 9.20 17.20
C LEU A 146 8.73 8.48 16.44
N ASP A 147 9.69 7.86 17.12
CA ASP A 147 10.75 7.07 16.48
C ASP A 147 10.21 5.76 15.90
N THR A 148 9.11 5.24 16.47
CA THR A 148 8.42 4.07 15.92
C THR A 148 7.89 4.32 14.50
N TYR A 149 7.65 5.57 14.06
CA TYR A 149 7.21 5.84 12.70
C TYR A 149 8.20 5.28 11.66
N GLN A 150 9.50 5.57 11.83
CA GLN A 150 10.52 5.03 10.95
C GLN A 150 10.68 3.52 11.12
N ALA A 151 10.75 3.05 12.37
CA ALA A 151 10.93 1.63 12.67
C ALA A 151 9.83 0.75 12.04
N GLU A 152 8.60 1.27 11.97
CA GLU A 152 7.44 0.56 11.43
C GLU A 152 7.30 0.73 9.91
N ARG A 153 7.46 1.95 9.38
CA ARG A 153 7.11 2.26 7.98
C ARG A 153 8.27 2.10 7.00
N HIS A 154 9.51 2.24 7.46
CA HIS A 154 10.67 2.06 6.59
C HIS A 154 10.79 0.61 6.06
N PRO A 155 10.64 -0.45 6.88
CA PRO A 155 10.66 -1.83 6.35
C PRO A 155 9.52 -2.14 5.37
N VAL A 156 8.33 -1.56 5.57
CA VAL A 156 7.19 -1.75 4.67
C VAL A 156 7.49 -1.18 3.28
N ALA A 157 7.95 0.07 3.22
CA ALA A 157 8.33 0.69 1.94
C ALA A 157 9.48 -0.07 1.27
N ALA A 158 10.48 -0.54 2.03
CA ALA A 158 11.57 -1.36 1.48
C ALA A 158 11.05 -2.64 0.80
N ALA A 159 10.08 -3.32 1.42
CA ALA A 159 9.42 -4.50 0.85
C ALA A 159 8.58 -4.17 -0.39
N VAL A 160 7.94 -3.00 -0.45
CA VAL A 160 7.22 -2.52 -1.65
C VAL A 160 8.18 -2.24 -2.79
N LEU A 161 9.28 -1.54 -2.52
CA LEU A 161 10.34 -1.30 -3.50
C LEU A 161 10.92 -2.61 -4.04
N ASP A 162 11.10 -3.62 -3.19
CA ASP A 162 11.61 -4.92 -3.64
C ASP A 162 10.61 -5.70 -4.49
N ASN A 163 9.34 -5.76 -4.08
CA ASN A 163 8.33 -6.48 -4.86
C ASN A 163 8.06 -5.80 -6.21
N THR A 164 8.17 -4.47 -6.30
CA THR A 164 8.00 -3.74 -7.57
C THR A 164 9.18 -3.97 -8.50
N ARG A 165 10.42 -4.11 -7.98
CA ARG A 165 11.56 -4.60 -8.79
C ARG A 165 11.30 -6.02 -9.33
N ALA A 166 10.81 -6.93 -8.49
CA ALA A 166 10.48 -8.28 -8.90
C ALA A 166 9.40 -8.30 -9.99
N GLN A 167 8.33 -7.51 -9.83
CA GLN A 167 7.29 -7.37 -10.86
C GLN A 167 7.83 -6.81 -12.18
N MET A 168 8.66 -5.77 -12.13
CA MET A 168 9.30 -5.22 -13.33
C MET A 168 10.20 -6.24 -14.02
N HIS A 169 10.93 -7.06 -13.25
CA HIS A 169 11.73 -8.15 -13.80
C HIS A 169 10.84 -9.18 -14.53
N LEU A 170 9.73 -9.61 -13.91
CA LEU A 170 8.75 -10.53 -14.49
C LEU A 170 8.01 -9.97 -15.72
N MET A 171 8.13 -8.68 -16.00
CA MET A 171 7.61 -8.03 -17.21
C MET A 171 8.66 -7.85 -18.31
N SER A 172 9.92 -8.23 -18.07
CA SER A 172 10.96 -8.21 -19.13
C SER A 172 10.65 -9.21 -20.23
N THR A 173 10.99 -8.85 -21.47
CA THR A 173 10.87 -9.71 -22.66
C THR A 173 12.05 -10.67 -22.84
N ASP A 174 13.08 -10.58 -21.99
CA ASP A 174 14.25 -11.43 -22.06
C ASP A 174 13.92 -12.90 -21.75
N PRO A 175 14.63 -13.88 -22.34
CA PRO A 175 14.29 -15.29 -22.22
C PRO A 175 14.36 -15.82 -20.77
N GLY A 176 15.30 -15.33 -19.96
CA GLY A 176 15.44 -15.71 -18.56
C GLY A 176 14.22 -15.30 -17.71
N PRO A 177 13.89 -14.00 -17.62
CA PRO A 177 12.68 -13.54 -16.95
C PRO A 177 11.38 -14.18 -17.46
N GLN A 178 11.27 -14.43 -18.76
CA GLN A 178 10.11 -15.13 -19.34
C GLN A 178 9.99 -16.58 -18.85
N ALA A 179 11.11 -17.28 -18.64
CA ALA A 179 11.10 -18.61 -18.04
C ALA A 179 10.62 -18.57 -16.58
N VAL A 180 11.13 -17.61 -15.78
CA VAL A 180 10.70 -17.41 -14.39
C VAL A 180 9.22 -17.02 -14.32
N ARG A 181 8.73 -16.18 -15.25
CA ARG A 181 7.32 -15.79 -15.35
C ARG A 181 6.42 -17.00 -15.60
N ARG A 182 6.80 -17.91 -16.49
CA ARG A 182 6.03 -19.15 -16.75
C ARG A 182 5.98 -20.06 -15.52
N LEU A 183 7.12 -20.25 -14.84
CA LEU A 183 7.17 -20.98 -13.58
C LEU A 183 6.26 -20.34 -12.52
N LEU A 184 6.33 -19.02 -12.37
CA LEU A 184 5.48 -18.31 -11.41
C LEU A 184 3.99 -18.42 -11.79
N ALA A 185 3.65 -18.44 -13.08
CA ALA A 185 2.28 -18.65 -13.54
C ALA A 185 1.72 -20.00 -13.07
N GLU A 186 2.54 -21.06 -13.07
CA GLU A 186 2.16 -22.37 -12.51
C GLU A 186 2.01 -22.31 -10.98
N LEU A 187 2.88 -21.55 -10.29
CA LEU A 187 2.83 -21.45 -8.83
C LEU A 187 1.63 -20.63 -8.32
N VAL A 188 1.17 -19.62 -9.07
CA VAL A 188 -0.01 -18.82 -8.65
C VAL A 188 -1.33 -19.57 -8.79
N ASP A 189 -1.34 -20.73 -9.47
CA ASP A 189 -2.49 -21.65 -9.43
C ASP A 189 -2.62 -22.35 -8.06
N ILE A 190 -1.61 -22.23 -7.18
CA ILE A 190 -1.69 -22.66 -5.78
C ILE A 190 -2.31 -21.54 -4.94
N ASP A 191 -3.48 -21.81 -4.34
CA ASP A 191 -4.26 -20.82 -3.57
C ASP A 191 -3.44 -20.09 -2.49
N GLU A 192 -2.56 -20.80 -1.78
CA GLU A 192 -1.72 -20.21 -0.74
C GLU A 192 -0.71 -19.20 -1.30
N VAL A 193 -0.11 -19.50 -2.46
CA VAL A 193 0.82 -18.61 -3.15
C VAL A 193 0.07 -17.38 -3.65
N ASN A 194 -1.07 -17.59 -4.31
CA ASN A 194 -1.93 -16.51 -4.80
C ASN A 194 -2.34 -15.58 -3.65
N ARG A 195 -2.90 -16.14 -2.56
CA ARG A 195 -3.28 -15.37 -1.37
C ARG A 195 -2.11 -14.56 -0.82
N ARG A 196 -0.94 -15.16 -0.65
CA ARG A 196 0.24 -14.47 -0.10
C ARG A 196 0.71 -13.31 -0.97
N LEU A 197 0.63 -13.44 -2.29
CA LEU A 197 0.98 -12.35 -3.21
C LEU A 197 -0.08 -11.24 -3.18
N ILE A 198 -1.37 -11.59 -3.14
CA ILE A 198 -2.45 -10.61 -3.06
C ILE A 198 -2.42 -9.85 -1.73
N GLU A 199 -2.24 -10.54 -0.59
CA GLU A 199 -2.11 -9.90 0.72
C GLU A 199 -0.92 -8.94 0.77
N LYS A 200 0.19 -9.30 0.12
CA LYS A 200 1.36 -8.42 -0.03
C LYS A 200 1.07 -7.16 -0.83
N ILE A 201 0.42 -7.29 -1.99
CA ILE A 201 0.09 -6.13 -2.86
C ILE A 201 -0.97 -5.24 -2.22
N THR A 202 -1.95 -5.84 -1.52
CA THR A 202 -3.01 -5.11 -0.81
C THR A 202 -2.58 -4.60 0.57
N ALA A 203 -1.34 -4.88 0.98
CA ALA A 203 -0.77 -4.47 2.27
C ALA A 203 -1.55 -4.98 3.49
N LEU A 204 -2.30 -6.07 3.33
CA LEU A 204 -3.04 -6.73 4.42
C LEU A 204 -2.14 -7.64 5.26
N ASP A 205 -0.99 -8.05 4.74
CA ASP A 205 0.02 -8.85 5.46
C ASP A 205 0.96 -8.02 6.35
N ILE A 206 0.80 -6.68 6.41
CA ILE A 206 1.68 -5.82 7.22
C ILE A 206 1.55 -6.17 8.71
N ARG A 207 2.70 -6.49 9.29
CA ARG A 207 2.89 -6.71 10.73
C ARG A 207 4.08 -5.87 11.21
N TYR A 208 3.85 -5.03 12.20
CA TYR A 208 4.92 -4.32 12.89
C TYR A 208 5.56 -5.21 13.94
N ASP A 209 6.87 -5.09 14.12
CA ASP A 209 7.58 -5.75 15.21
C ASP A 209 7.34 -4.98 16.52
N LEU A 210 6.40 -5.47 17.32
CA LEU A 210 6.07 -4.90 18.63
C LEU A 210 6.65 -5.73 19.78
N GLY A 211 7.46 -6.75 19.48
CA GLY A 211 7.98 -7.75 20.41
C GLY A 211 7.36 -9.14 20.25
N GLU A 212 7.76 -10.05 21.14
CA GLU A 212 7.22 -11.41 21.20
C GLU A 212 5.79 -11.43 21.76
N GLY A 213 4.98 -12.38 21.29
CA GLY A 213 3.60 -12.54 21.77
C GLY A 213 2.69 -13.23 20.75
N HIS A 214 1.39 -13.00 20.90
CA HIS A 214 0.34 -13.58 20.06
C HIS A 214 0.52 -13.27 18.56
N ASP A 215 0.03 -14.15 17.68
CA ASP A 215 0.16 -14.01 16.21
C ASP A 215 -0.56 -12.78 15.61
N LEU A 216 -1.48 -12.19 16.36
CA LEU A 216 -2.16 -10.94 16.01
C LEU A 216 -1.33 -9.70 16.37
N LEU A 217 -0.35 -9.81 17.28
CA LEU A 217 0.46 -8.69 17.74
C LEU A 217 1.18 -8.02 16.56
N GLY A 218 0.98 -6.72 16.41
CA GLY A 218 1.54 -5.91 15.33
C GLY A 218 0.77 -5.98 14.01
N LYS A 219 -0.21 -6.89 13.85
CA LYS A 219 -1.08 -6.94 12.67
C LYS A 219 -2.22 -5.94 12.80
N ARG A 220 -2.74 -5.47 11.66
CA ARG A 220 -4.00 -4.74 11.60
C ARG A 220 -5.17 -5.68 11.86
N LEU A 221 -6.10 -5.29 12.73
CA LEU A 221 -7.32 -6.07 12.93
C LEU A 221 -8.28 -5.87 11.75
N ARG A 222 -8.79 -6.98 11.19
CA ARG A 222 -9.88 -6.93 10.21
C ARG A 222 -11.15 -6.38 10.85
N ASP A 223 -12.08 -5.89 10.03
CA ASP A 223 -13.36 -5.47 10.56
C ASP A 223 -14.13 -6.70 11.07
N VAL A 224 -14.69 -6.60 12.27
CA VAL A 224 -15.47 -7.67 12.91
C VAL A 224 -16.83 -7.15 13.32
N THR A 225 -17.81 -8.05 13.33
CA THR A 225 -19.15 -7.76 13.79
C THR A 225 -19.16 -7.68 15.32
N LEU A 226 -19.71 -6.59 15.84
CA LEU A 226 -19.96 -6.38 17.26
C LEU A 226 -21.46 -6.53 17.54
N LYS A 227 -21.88 -6.61 18.80
CA LYS A 227 -23.31 -6.61 19.14
C LYS A 227 -23.95 -5.28 18.72
N THR A 228 -23.17 -4.21 18.76
CA THR A 228 -23.60 -2.87 18.37
C THR A 228 -22.78 -2.33 17.19
N GLY A 229 -23.07 -2.82 15.98
CA GLY A 229 -22.48 -2.34 14.72
C GLY A 229 -21.19 -3.07 14.35
N ARG A 230 -20.26 -2.36 13.69
CA ARG A 230 -18.96 -2.93 13.28
C ARG A 230 -17.79 -2.24 13.97
N LEU A 231 -16.69 -2.97 14.14
CA LEU A 231 -15.47 -2.46 14.79
C LEU A 231 -15.00 -1.14 14.17
N TYR A 232 -14.90 -1.05 12.84
CA TYR A 232 -14.37 0.16 12.19
C TYR A 232 -15.24 1.39 12.40
N GLU A 233 -16.51 1.23 12.76
CA GLU A 233 -17.38 2.36 13.10
C GLU A 233 -17.00 2.99 14.43
N ARG A 234 -16.50 2.18 15.37
CA ARG A 234 -16.00 2.62 16.68
C ARG A 234 -14.66 3.35 16.58
N MET A 235 -13.89 3.10 15.53
CA MET A 235 -12.55 3.67 15.34
C MET A 235 -12.53 5.04 14.64
N ARG A 236 -13.69 5.55 14.19
CA ARG A 236 -13.78 6.85 13.46
C ARG A 236 -13.29 8.06 14.27
N GLY A 237 -13.25 7.94 15.60
CA GLY A 237 -12.75 8.99 16.50
C GLY A 237 -11.24 9.12 16.55
N GLY A 238 -10.47 8.20 15.95
CA GLY A 238 -9.01 8.25 15.96
C GLY A 238 -8.37 8.02 17.34
N ARG A 239 -9.10 7.38 18.27
CA ARG A 239 -8.62 6.96 19.60
C ARG A 239 -8.12 5.52 19.58
N GLY A 240 -7.39 5.13 20.62
CA GLY A 240 -7.14 3.71 20.91
C GLY A 240 -8.44 3.00 21.24
N LEU A 241 -8.44 1.67 21.15
CA LEU A 241 -9.63 0.87 21.48
C LEU A 241 -9.23 -0.43 22.17
N LEU A 242 -9.76 -0.68 23.37
CA LEU A 242 -9.73 -1.97 24.04
C LEU A 242 -11.02 -2.73 23.70
N LEU A 243 -10.90 -3.83 22.94
CA LEU A 243 -11.97 -4.78 22.72
C LEU A 243 -11.85 -5.90 23.74
N ASP A 244 -12.75 -5.94 24.72
CA ASP A 244 -12.71 -6.83 25.88
C ASP A 244 -13.88 -7.83 25.85
N GLN A 245 -13.57 -9.12 25.66
CA GLN A 245 -14.55 -10.19 25.71
C GLN A 245 -14.69 -10.80 27.13
N THR A 246 -13.82 -10.41 28.07
CA THR A 246 -13.83 -10.90 29.46
C THR A 246 -14.77 -10.11 30.36
N GLY A 247 -14.97 -8.82 30.06
CA GLY A 247 -15.74 -7.88 30.89
C GLY A 247 -15.05 -7.48 32.20
N GLY A 248 -13.81 -7.94 32.43
CA GLY A 248 -13.05 -7.69 33.65
C GLY A 248 -11.92 -6.68 33.51
N LEU A 249 -11.64 -6.20 32.29
CA LEU A 249 -10.55 -5.27 32.02
C LEU A 249 -11.00 -3.81 32.12
N GLN A 250 -10.06 -2.93 32.39
CA GLN A 250 -10.28 -1.50 32.55
C GLN A 250 -9.15 -0.69 31.91
N VAL A 251 -9.50 0.47 31.37
CA VAL A 251 -8.56 1.49 30.85
C VAL A 251 -8.46 2.70 31.78
N ALA A 252 -8.65 2.48 33.10
CA ALA A 252 -8.64 3.53 34.11
C ALA A 252 -7.35 4.37 34.07
N GLY A 253 -7.49 5.68 33.88
CA GLY A 253 -6.40 6.62 33.67
C GLY A 253 -6.04 6.88 32.19
N TRP A 254 -6.72 6.25 31.23
CA TRP A 254 -6.53 6.44 29.78
C TRP A 254 -7.85 6.65 29.03
N GLU A 255 -8.96 6.91 29.73
CA GLU A 255 -10.30 7.06 29.15
C GLU A 255 -10.40 8.20 28.13
N ASP A 256 -9.51 9.19 28.23
CA ASP A 256 -9.41 10.30 27.29
C ASP A 256 -8.79 9.90 25.94
N ARG A 257 -8.05 8.77 25.90
CA ARG A 257 -7.25 8.30 24.75
C ARG A 257 -7.66 6.93 24.23
N VAL A 258 -8.30 6.10 25.05
CA VAL A 258 -8.65 4.71 24.73
C VAL A 258 -10.12 4.45 25.03
N ASP A 259 -10.88 4.08 24.01
CA ASP A 259 -12.26 3.62 24.16
C ASP A 259 -12.29 2.18 24.67
N HIS A 260 -13.24 1.85 25.53
CA HIS A 260 -13.46 0.48 26.02
C HIS A 260 -14.75 -0.09 25.44
N VAL A 261 -14.62 -1.19 24.69
CA VAL A 261 -15.74 -1.96 24.12
C VAL A 261 -15.76 -3.33 24.79
N ALA A 262 -16.63 -3.48 25.79
CA ALA A 262 -16.83 -4.73 26.51
C ALA A 262 -17.93 -5.58 25.83
N GLU A 263 -17.58 -6.25 24.72
CA GLU A 263 -18.50 -7.10 23.97
C GLU A 263 -17.81 -8.38 23.49
N VAL A 264 -18.59 -9.47 23.43
CA VAL A 264 -18.15 -10.77 22.88
C VAL A 264 -18.51 -10.84 21.40
N THR A 265 -17.60 -11.36 20.58
CA THR A 265 -17.78 -11.62 19.15
C THR A 265 -17.29 -13.03 18.80
N GLU A 266 -18.08 -13.77 18.03
CA GLU A 266 -17.72 -15.12 17.56
C GLU A 266 -16.59 -15.09 16.51
N GLU A 267 -16.25 -13.90 15.99
CA GLU A 267 -15.22 -13.72 14.97
C GLU A 267 -13.79 -13.65 15.52
N LEU A 268 -13.61 -13.65 16.85
CA LEU A 268 -12.31 -13.52 17.53
C LEU A 268 -12.17 -14.53 18.67
N ASP A 269 -11.16 -15.39 18.56
CA ASP A 269 -10.81 -16.39 19.58
C ASP A 269 -9.66 -15.90 20.49
N VAL A 270 -9.87 -14.75 21.13
CA VAL A 270 -8.90 -14.14 22.08
C VAL A 270 -9.65 -13.42 23.21
N PRO A 271 -9.12 -13.36 24.45
CA PRO A 271 -9.85 -12.78 25.57
C PRO A 271 -10.09 -11.26 25.40
N ALA A 272 -9.06 -10.53 24.99
CA ALA A 272 -9.14 -9.10 24.69
C ALA A 272 -8.02 -8.65 23.75
N LEU A 273 -8.22 -7.49 23.12
CA LEU A 273 -7.29 -6.85 22.19
C LEU A 273 -7.18 -5.36 22.51
N LEU A 274 -5.95 -4.85 22.61
CA LEU A 274 -5.69 -3.40 22.58
C LEU A 274 -5.31 -3.00 21.15
N LEU A 275 -6.09 -2.10 20.56
CA LEU A 275 -5.83 -1.51 19.25
C LEU A 275 -5.28 -0.10 19.41
N ARG A 276 -4.24 0.19 18.63
CA ARG A 276 -3.78 1.56 18.41
C ARG A 276 -4.76 2.31 17.51
N PRO A 277 -4.68 3.66 17.44
CA PRO A 277 -5.53 4.45 16.54
C PRO A 277 -5.45 4.09 15.05
N ASP A 278 -4.34 3.46 14.62
CA ASP A 278 -4.17 2.96 13.25
C ASP A 278 -4.74 1.55 13.02
N GLY A 279 -5.40 0.95 14.03
CA GLY A 279 -6.01 -0.37 13.95
C GLY A 279 -5.05 -1.54 14.11
N HIS A 280 -3.76 -1.29 14.39
CA HIS A 280 -2.81 -2.34 14.72
C HIS A 280 -2.96 -2.81 16.17
N VAL A 281 -2.89 -4.12 16.35
CA VAL A 281 -2.97 -4.77 17.66
C VAL A 281 -1.68 -4.52 18.44
N ALA A 282 -1.79 -3.79 19.54
CA ALA A 282 -0.72 -3.48 20.47
C ALA A 282 -0.55 -4.52 21.58
N TRP A 283 -1.62 -5.26 21.92
CA TRP A 283 -1.61 -6.29 22.96
C TRP A 283 -2.77 -7.26 22.77
N VAL A 284 -2.58 -8.50 23.23
CA VAL A 284 -3.58 -9.57 23.27
C VAL A 284 -3.46 -10.27 24.63
N GLY A 285 -4.55 -10.44 25.36
CA GLY A 285 -4.52 -11.17 26.62
C GLY A 285 -5.76 -10.96 27.48
N GLY A 286 -5.69 -11.36 28.75
CA GLY A 286 -6.76 -11.19 29.74
C GLY A 286 -6.28 -10.72 31.12
N ASP A 287 -4.99 -10.40 31.27
CA ASP A 287 -4.42 -9.90 32.52
C ASP A 287 -4.37 -8.36 32.55
N GLN A 288 -4.92 -7.78 33.60
CA GLN A 288 -5.02 -6.32 33.76
C GLN A 288 -3.65 -5.64 33.95
N ARG A 289 -2.68 -6.32 34.59
CA ARG A 289 -1.35 -5.74 34.82
C ARG A 289 -0.55 -5.70 33.53
N GLU A 290 -0.64 -6.74 32.71
CA GLU A 290 -0.05 -6.76 31.37
C GLU A 290 -0.67 -5.69 30.46
N LEU A 291 -1.99 -5.52 30.50
CA LEU A 291 -2.68 -4.45 29.77
C LEU A 291 -2.15 -3.06 30.15
N GLN A 292 -1.94 -2.78 31.44
CA GLN A 292 -1.41 -1.48 31.91
C GLN A 292 -0.02 -1.16 31.36
N VAL A 293 0.85 -2.18 31.23
CA VAL A 293 2.18 -2.01 30.61
C VAL A 293 2.04 -1.55 29.16
N HIS A 294 1.09 -2.15 28.41
CA HIS A 294 0.89 -1.84 27.00
C HIS A 294 0.11 -0.53 26.79
N LEU A 295 -0.81 -0.18 27.68
CA LEU A 295 -1.42 1.15 27.72
C LEU A 295 -0.36 2.22 27.91
N THR A 296 0.54 2.03 28.88
CA THR A 296 1.63 2.97 29.14
C THR A 296 2.56 3.12 27.93
N ARG A 297 2.93 2.00 27.28
CA ARG A 297 3.82 1.98 26.11
C ARG A 297 3.28 2.76 24.91
N TRP A 298 1.97 2.73 24.67
CA TRP A 298 1.39 3.30 23.44
C TRP A 298 0.60 4.60 23.67
N PHE A 299 0.10 4.81 24.90
CA PHE A 299 -0.80 5.91 25.23
C PHE A 299 -0.26 6.83 26.34
N GLY A 300 0.98 6.61 26.83
CA GLY A 300 1.62 7.46 27.83
C GLY A 300 1.18 7.14 29.26
N ALA A 301 1.53 8.00 30.22
CA ALA A 301 1.16 7.81 31.62
C ALA A 301 -0.36 7.93 31.83
N ALA A 302 -0.87 7.25 32.87
CA ALA A 302 -2.24 7.44 33.33
C ALA A 302 -2.46 8.89 33.81
N THR A 303 -3.64 9.45 33.54
CA THR A 303 -4.11 10.77 34.02
C THR A 303 -4.92 10.66 35.31
#